data_AF-A0A0F3GYA8-F1
#
_entry.id   AF-A0A0F3GYA8-F1
#
_cell.length_a   1.000
_cell.length_b   1.000
_cell.length_c   1.000
_cell.angle_alpha   90.00
_cell.angle_beta   90.00
_cell.angle_gamma   90.00
#
_symmetry.space_group_name_H-M   'P 1'
#
loop_
_entity.id
_entity.type
_entity.pdbx_description
1 polymer ?
#
loop_
_entity_poly.entity_id
_entity_poly.type
_entity_poly.pdbx_seq_one_letter_code
_entity_poly.pdbx_strand_id
1 'polypeptide(L)'
;MFKRVILALMLATLFLPSVAMAGTINLPQTGQATSYAAGDDGALMIGVAWPNPRFTANADQTVTDTLTDLIWTKDAGTPTVGSCTGGGKTWQAALDYVACLNTATYLGYSDWRLPNVNEIESLVNGGQPNTSAWLNSQGFTNVQSSHYWSSSTTFFARYVDMDYGDVGSSFMTDKYYVWPVRSGQSGAFGNSAIWSTGQTTTYAAGDDGALKQGVAWPNPRFTDNANNTVTDNLTGLIWTKDASTPTVGSCTGGTKNWKDALDYVACLNSAIYLGYTDWRLPNRKELFSMVDWSIDDLSVQSKLYWSSTTYAYNTSGAWGVNMPYGHVGSALKSNSYYVWPVRSGQSGSFGNLVISKAGTGTGTVTSADGKINCGSTCTASYTPSDATSVTLTATAVSGSTFTGWSGDCTGMTSTCMVTMLASKNVTATFNYTSLRFKDNGDQTLTDTITGLVWAKDAGTPTVGSCTGGTKNWQAGLDYAMCLNTAKYLGYTDWRVPTI
;
A
#
# COMPACT_ATOMS: atom_id res chain seq x y z
N MET A 1 -52.32 -4.56 -58.27
CA MET A 1 -51.05 -5.32 -58.30
C MET A 1 -50.09 -4.68 -57.32
N PHE A 2 -49.47 -5.51 -56.48
CA PHE A 2 -48.34 -5.27 -55.57
C PHE A 2 -48.50 -4.42 -54.28
N LYS A 3 -48.55 -5.20 -53.19
CA LYS A 3 -48.26 -4.92 -51.78
C LYS A 3 -46.97 -4.10 -51.58
N ARG A 4 -46.95 -3.22 -50.59
CA ARG A 4 -45.72 -2.85 -49.87
C ARG A 4 -45.93 -3.02 -48.37
N VAL A 5 -45.01 -3.79 -47.80
CA VAL A 5 -44.98 -4.35 -46.45
C VAL A 5 -44.57 -3.28 -45.43
N ILE A 6 -45.25 -3.30 -44.29
CA ILE A 6 -44.98 -2.51 -43.09
C ILE A 6 -43.66 -3.01 -42.48
N LEU A 7 -42.66 -2.14 -42.35
CA LEU A 7 -41.47 -2.38 -41.53
C LEU A 7 -41.55 -1.48 -40.30
N ALA A 8 -42.14 -2.01 -39.23
CA ALA A 8 -42.10 -1.39 -37.91
C ALA A 8 -40.71 -1.68 -37.30
N LEU A 9 -39.85 -0.66 -37.21
CA LEU A 9 -38.66 -0.71 -36.38
C LEU A 9 -39.10 -0.80 -34.91
N MET A 10 -39.11 -2.00 -34.34
CA MET A 10 -39.07 -2.16 -32.89
C MET A 10 -37.67 -1.78 -32.43
N LEU A 11 -37.52 -0.55 -31.94
CA LEU A 11 -36.35 -0.13 -31.19
C LEU A 11 -36.46 -0.81 -29.81
N ALA A 12 -35.94 -2.04 -29.70
CA ALA A 12 -35.73 -2.68 -28.41
C ALA A 12 -34.67 -1.87 -27.67
N THR A 13 -35.11 -1.03 -26.74
CA THR A 13 -34.23 -0.41 -25.75
C THR A 13 -33.57 -1.52 -24.95
N LEU A 14 -32.32 -1.84 -25.29
CA LEU A 14 -31.46 -2.67 -24.46
C LEU A 14 -31.33 -1.97 -23.11
N PHE A 15 -31.92 -2.56 -22.08
CA PHE A 15 -31.60 -2.24 -20.70
C PHE A 15 -30.13 -2.60 -20.47
N LEU A 16 -29.26 -1.60 -20.38
CA LEU A 16 -28.03 -1.71 -19.61
C LEU A 16 -28.30 -1.05 -18.27
N PRO A 17 -28.14 -1.82 -17.18
CA PRO A 17 -27.31 -1.31 -16.11
C PRO A 17 -26.40 -2.45 -15.61
N SER A 18 -25.23 -2.62 -16.23
CA SER A 18 -24.10 -3.16 -15.48
C SER A 18 -23.55 -1.99 -14.65
N VAL A 19 -24.18 -1.73 -13.50
CA VAL A 19 -23.52 -0.95 -12.46
C VAL A 19 -22.37 -1.83 -11.96
N ALA A 20 -21.19 -1.60 -12.51
CA ALA A 20 -19.99 -2.26 -12.04
C ALA A 20 -19.66 -1.65 -10.66
N MET A 21 -19.93 -2.40 -9.59
CA MET A 21 -19.58 -1.99 -8.24
C MET A 21 -18.06 -2.13 -8.08
N ALA A 22 -17.39 -1.07 -7.63
CA ALA A 22 -16.00 -1.17 -7.19
C ALA A 22 -15.93 -2.09 -5.96
N GLY A 23 -14.81 -2.83 -5.82
CA GLY A 23 -14.55 -3.65 -4.64
C GLY A 23 -14.70 -2.85 -3.35
N THR A 24 -15.22 -3.47 -2.29
CA THR A 24 -15.40 -2.81 -0.99
C THR A 24 -14.12 -2.68 -0.19
N ILE A 25 -13.05 -3.40 -0.57
CA ILE A 25 -11.72 -3.31 0.02
C ILE A 25 -10.62 -3.27 -1.03
N ASN A 26 -9.46 -2.74 -0.63
CA ASN A 26 -8.20 -2.90 -1.35
C ASN A 26 -7.27 -3.79 -0.54
N LEU A 27 -6.66 -4.79 -1.17
CA LEU A 27 -5.71 -5.69 -0.52
C LEU A 27 -4.33 -5.03 -0.39
N PRO A 28 -3.57 -5.32 0.68
CA PRO A 28 -2.25 -4.76 0.86
C PRO A 28 -1.22 -5.47 0.00
N GLN A 29 -0.13 -4.77 -0.32
CA GLN A 29 1.10 -5.42 -0.75
C GLN A 29 1.55 -6.45 0.30
N THR A 30 2.35 -7.42 -0.12
CA THR A 30 2.84 -8.49 0.75
C THR A 30 4.05 -8.10 1.58
N GLY A 31 4.68 -6.97 1.27
CA GLY A 31 6.00 -6.56 1.79
C GLY A 31 7.18 -7.14 0.98
N GLN A 32 6.94 -8.00 -0.01
CA GLN A 32 7.98 -8.49 -0.91
C GLN A 32 8.34 -7.44 -1.97
N ALA A 33 9.55 -6.89 -1.88
CA ALA A 33 10.09 -5.92 -2.85
C ALA A 33 11.25 -6.49 -3.70
N THR A 34 11.79 -7.65 -3.33
CA THR A 34 12.82 -8.34 -4.12
C THR A 34 12.14 -9.21 -5.17
N SER A 35 12.47 -8.98 -6.44
CA SER A 35 12.04 -9.86 -7.54
C SER A 35 13.02 -11.01 -7.73
N TYR A 36 12.46 -12.20 -7.91
CA TYR A 36 13.15 -13.46 -8.18
C TYR A 36 12.84 -13.98 -9.59
N ALA A 37 11.77 -13.49 -10.23
CA ALA A 37 11.43 -13.73 -11.63
C ALA A 37 10.53 -12.62 -12.19
N ALA A 38 10.57 -12.40 -13.50
CA ALA A 38 9.63 -11.46 -14.13
C ALA A 38 8.18 -11.90 -13.90
N GLY A 39 7.32 -10.96 -13.51
CA GLY A 39 5.90 -11.21 -13.21
C GLY A 39 5.63 -11.77 -11.81
N ASP A 40 6.66 -11.87 -10.96
CA ASP A 40 6.48 -12.25 -9.55
C ASP A 40 6.02 -11.08 -8.66
N ASP A 41 5.73 -11.37 -7.40
CA ASP A 41 5.19 -10.40 -6.45
C ASP A 41 6.15 -9.23 -6.19
N GLY A 42 7.46 -9.51 -6.10
CA GLY A 42 8.48 -8.47 -5.96
C GLY A 42 8.65 -7.59 -7.21
N ALA A 43 8.42 -8.13 -8.41
CA ALA A 43 8.44 -7.36 -9.65
C ALA A 43 7.21 -6.47 -9.78
N LEU A 44 6.03 -6.99 -9.43
CA LEU A 44 4.75 -6.31 -9.67
C LEU A 44 4.34 -5.39 -8.52
N MET A 45 4.68 -5.76 -7.28
CA MET A 45 4.31 -5.08 -6.03
C MET A 45 2.83 -4.68 -6.02
N ILE A 46 1.93 -5.64 -6.31
CA ILE A 46 0.49 -5.41 -6.40
C ILE A 46 -0.10 -5.22 -5.01
N GLY A 47 -1.03 -4.25 -4.90
CA GLY A 47 -1.78 -3.96 -3.69
C GLY A 47 -1.46 -2.58 -3.13
N VAL A 48 -2.07 -2.27 -1.99
CA VAL A 48 -1.85 -1.03 -1.25
C VAL A 48 -0.44 -1.03 -0.66
N ALA A 49 0.35 -0.02 -1.03
CA ALA A 49 1.68 0.16 -0.49
C ALA A 49 1.63 0.40 1.02
N TRP A 50 2.60 -0.16 1.73
CA TRP A 50 2.69 -0.01 3.17
C TRP A 50 3.14 1.42 3.54
N PRO A 51 2.53 2.04 4.56
CA PRO A 51 3.04 3.29 5.12
C PRO A 51 4.46 3.10 5.68
N ASN A 52 5.23 4.19 5.72
CA ASN A 52 6.54 4.21 6.34
C ASN A 52 6.65 5.44 7.28
N PRO A 53 6.69 5.24 8.61
CA PRO A 53 6.59 3.96 9.33
C PRO A 53 5.18 3.37 9.28
N ARG A 54 5.06 2.03 9.24
CA ARG A 54 3.76 1.34 9.31
C ARG A 54 3.23 1.30 10.74
N PHE A 55 4.08 0.98 11.69
CA PHE A 55 3.70 0.80 13.09
C PHE A 55 4.13 2.01 13.92
N THR A 56 3.20 2.53 14.72
CA THR A 56 3.44 3.65 15.63
C THR A 56 3.25 3.18 17.06
N ALA A 57 4.33 3.13 17.84
CA ALA A 57 4.27 2.79 19.25
C ALA A 57 3.66 3.95 20.06
N ASN A 58 2.66 3.64 20.88
CA ASN A 58 1.96 4.59 21.71
C ASN A 58 2.55 4.61 23.14
N ALA A 59 2.29 5.68 23.88
CA ALA A 59 2.78 5.84 25.26
C ALA A 59 2.18 4.80 26.23
N ASP A 60 0.98 4.30 25.93
CA ASP A 60 0.20 3.35 26.73
C ASP A 60 0.59 1.88 26.52
N GLN A 61 1.76 1.62 25.91
CA GLN A 61 2.23 0.27 25.55
C GLN A 61 1.33 -0.46 24.54
N THR A 62 0.61 0.29 23.71
CA THR A 62 -0.01 -0.23 22.49
C THR A 62 0.78 0.17 21.25
N VAL A 63 0.47 -0.44 20.11
CA VAL A 63 1.04 -0.10 18.80
C VAL A 63 -0.09 0.02 17.80
N THR A 64 -0.16 1.17 17.12
CA THR A 64 -1.11 1.41 16.01
C THR A 64 -0.50 0.95 14.69
N ASP A 65 -1.20 0.07 13.98
CA ASP A 65 -0.89 -0.29 12.59
C ASP A 65 -1.59 0.69 11.63
N THR A 66 -0.85 1.62 11.06
CA THR A 66 -1.39 2.67 10.17
C THR A 66 -1.84 2.15 8.80
N LEU A 67 -1.59 0.88 8.48
CA LEU A 67 -2.13 0.25 7.27
C LEU A 67 -3.60 -0.16 7.47
N THR A 68 -3.92 -0.66 8.66
CA THR A 68 -5.20 -1.32 8.99
C THR A 68 -6.04 -0.57 10.03
N ASP A 69 -5.45 0.43 10.67
CA ASP A 69 -5.94 1.15 11.86
C ASP A 69 -6.16 0.27 13.10
N LEU A 70 -5.68 -0.98 13.10
CA LEU A 70 -5.77 -1.84 14.27
C LEU A 70 -4.76 -1.42 15.33
N ILE A 71 -5.18 -1.52 16.60
CA ILE A 71 -4.32 -1.26 17.75
C ILE A 71 -4.02 -2.59 18.43
N TRP A 72 -2.73 -2.88 18.58
CA TRP A 72 -2.20 -4.11 19.13
C TRP A 72 -1.55 -3.86 20.48
N THR A 73 -1.53 -4.84 21.38
CA THR A 73 -0.64 -4.78 22.55
C THR A 73 0.81 -4.77 22.07
N LYS A 74 1.66 -3.93 22.68
CA LYS A 74 3.09 -3.88 22.33
C LYS A 74 3.83 -5.18 22.70
N ASP A 75 3.47 -5.77 23.84
CA ASP A 75 3.95 -7.09 24.25
C ASP A 75 3.08 -8.18 23.62
N ALA A 76 3.69 -9.00 22.77
CA ALA A 76 3.06 -10.12 22.08
C ALA A 76 3.33 -11.48 22.76
N GLY A 77 4.00 -11.49 23.92
CA GLY A 77 4.42 -12.70 24.63
C GLY A 77 3.36 -13.32 25.54
N THR A 78 2.11 -12.85 25.49
CA THR A 78 1.02 -13.26 26.40
C THR A 78 1.41 -13.06 27.87
N PRO A 79 1.67 -11.82 28.32
CA PRO A 79 2.19 -11.53 29.66
C PRO A 79 1.19 -11.87 30.78
N THR A 80 1.68 -12.08 31.99
CA THR A 80 0.81 -12.16 33.18
C THR A 80 0.38 -10.75 33.60
N VAL A 81 -0.93 -10.52 33.70
CA VAL A 81 -1.52 -9.22 34.07
C VAL A 81 -2.48 -9.43 35.24
N GLY A 82 -2.07 -9.04 36.45
CA GLY A 82 -2.86 -9.29 37.65
C GLY A 82 -3.19 -10.78 37.81
N SER A 83 -4.48 -11.12 37.84
CA SER A 83 -4.96 -12.52 37.88
C SER A 83 -4.94 -13.23 36.53
N CYS A 84 -4.78 -12.50 35.42
CA CYS A 84 -4.73 -13.05 34.08
C CYS A 84 -3.36 -13.70 33.85
N THR A 85 -3.26 -15.00 34.13
CA THR A 85 -2.01 -15.76 34.01
C THR A 85 -1.58 -15.80 32.54
N GLY A 86 -0.31 -15.50 32.25
CA GLY A 86 0.27 -15.49 30.90
C GLY A 86 0.68 -16.86 30.35
N GLY A 87 1.51 -16.85 29.30
CA GLY A 87 2.04 -18.03 28.61
C GLY A 87 1.07 -18.72 27.65
N GLY A 88 1.52 -19.80 27.00
CA GLY A 88 0.77 -20.51 25.96
C GLY A 88 -0.61 -21.00 26.42
N LYS A 89 -1.63 -20.74 25.60
CA LYS A 89 -3.05 -21.02 25.89
C LYS A 89 -3.64 -22.04 24.94
N THR A 90 -4.50 -22.91 25.47
CA THR A 90 -5.50 -23.61 24.65
C THR A 90 -6.43 -22.59 24.02
N TRP A 91 -7.11 -22.95 22.94
CA TRP A 91 -7.92 -21.96 22.21
C TRP A 91 -9.04 -21.35 23.09
N GLN A 92 -9.75 -22.17 23.87
CA GLN A 92 -10.75 -21.64 24.82
C GLN A 92 -10.09 -20.77 25.90
N ALA A 93 -8.94 -21.19 26.44
CA ALA A 93 -8.22 -20.39 27.43
C ALA A 93 -7.65 -19.08 26.86
N ALA A 94 -7.48 -18.97 25.54
CA ALA A 94 -7.10 -17.73 24.88
C ALA A 94 -8.24 -16.71 24.91
N LEU A 95 -9.47 -17.14 24.61
CA LEU A 95 -10.67 -16.30 24.74
C LEU A 95 -10.88 -15.87 26.20
N ASP A 96 -10.75 -16.82 27.14
CA ASP A 96 -10.89 -16.54 28.58
C ASP A 96 -9.80 -15.56 29.07
N TYR A 97 -8.58 -15.68 28.55
CA TYR A 97 -7.48 -14.76 28.88
C TYR A 97 -7.80 -13.34 28.39
N VAL A 98 -8.31 -13.16 27.18
CA VAL A 98 -8.72 -11.84 26.68
C VAL A 98 -9.89 -11.25 27.48
N ALA A 99 -10.87 -12.08 27.86
CA ALA A 99 -11.96 -11.65 28.74
C ALA A 99 -11.44 -11.18 30.12
N CYS A 100 -10.43 -11.87 30.65
CA CYS A 100 -9.75 -11.47 31.87
C CYS A 100 -9.03 -10.11 31.70
N LEU A 101 -8.30 -9.90 30.60
CA LEU A 101 -7.66 -8.61 30.31
C LEU A 101 -8.65 -7.45 30.27
N ASN A 102 -9.85 -7.67 29.71
CA ASN A 102 -10.90 -6.67 29.68
C ASN A 102 -11.44 -6.33 31.07
N THR A 103 -11.60 -7.33 31.93
CA THR A 103 -12.01 -7.13 33.33
C THR A 103 -10.93 -6.38 34.12
N ALA A 104 -9.65 -6.64 33.81
CA ALA A 104 -8.51 -5.96 34.40
C ALA A 104 -8.24 -4.55 33.82
N THR A 105 -9.03 -4.09 32.84
CA THR A 105 -8.80 -2.83 32.10
C THR A 105 -7.35 -2.71 31.60
N TYR A 106 -6.83 -3.79 31.02
CA TYR A 106 -5.42 -3.88 30.64
C TYR A 106 -5.03 -2.74 29.68
N LEU A 107 -3.93 -2.04 30.03
CA LEU A 107 -3.45 -0.83 29.34
C LEU A 107 -4.49 0.31 29.25
N GLY A 108 -5.46 0.34 30.17
CA GLY A 108 -6.53 1.33 30.20
C GLY A 108 -7.73 1.02 29.30
N TYR A 109 -7.78 -0.18 28.71
CA TYR A 109 -8.83 -0.58 27.77
C TYR A 109 -9.54 -1.87 28.18
N SER A 110 -10.81 -1.99 27.78
CA SER A 110 -11.69 -3.13 28.09
C SER A 110 -12.39 -3.70 26.87
N ASP A 111 -11.91 -3.35 25.67
CA ASP A 111 -12.42 -3.76 24.36
C ASP A 111 -11.38 -4.60 23.59
N TRP A 112 -10.45 -5.26 24.29
CA TRP A 112 -9.55 -6.23 23.70
C TRP A 112 -10.31 -7.44 23.18
N ARG A 113 -9.84 -8.00 22.06
CA ARG A 113 -10.35 -9.23 21.48
C ARG A 113 -9.19 -10.05 20.91
N LEU A 114 -9.42 -11.36 20.77
CA LEU A 114 -8.53 -12.22 20.00
C LEU A 114 -8.73 -11.87 18.50
N PRO A 115 -7.66 -11.58 17.73
CA PRO A 115 -7.76 -11.23 16.32
C PRO A 115 -8.37 -12.37 15.53
N ASN A 116 -9.18 -12.07 14.52
CA ASN A 116 -9.53 -13.10 13.54
C ASN A 116 -8.33 -13.40 12.64
N VAL A 117 -8.39 -14.49 11.87
CA VAL A 117 -7.23 -14.97 11.09
C VAL A 117 -6.73 -13.93 10.08
N ASN A 118 -7.63 -13.14 9.47
CA ASN A 118 -7.26 -12.11 8.50
C ASN A 118 -6.51 -10.94 9.17
N GLU A 119 -6.93 -10.57 10.39
CA GLU A 119 -6.30 -9.47 11.14
C GLU A 119 -4.88 -9.83 11.58
N ILE A 120 -4.66 -11.05 12.10
CA ILE A 120 -3.32 -11.45 12.50
C ILE A 120 -2.40 -11.74 11.30
N GLU A 121 -2.94 -12.29 10.20
CA GLU A 121 -2.21 -12.48 8.94
C GLU A 121 -1.77 -11.13 8.34
N SER A 122 -2.51 -10.04 8.60
CA SER A 122 -2.14 -8.70 8.14
C SER A 122 -0.77 -8.23 8.66
N LEU A 123 -0.30 -8.75 9.79
CA LEU A 123 1.01 -8.44 10.37
C LEU A 123 2.17 -9.15 9.65
N VAL A 124 1.90 -10.17 8.83
CA VAL A 124 2.94 -10.95 8.14
C VAL A 124 3.61 -10.13 7.03
N ASN A 125 4.94 -10.17 7.00
CA ASN A 125 5.75 -9.58 5.93
C ASN A 125 6.38 -10.67 5.06
N GLY A 126 5.81 -10.88 3.87
CA GLY A 126 6.29 -11.87 2.90
C GLY A 126 7.65 -11.54 2.27
N GLY A 127 8.20 -10.35 2.53
CA GLY A 127 9.56 -9.97 2.16
C GLY A 127 10.61 -10.29 3.23
N GLN A 128 10.21 -10.76 4.42
CA GLN A 128 11.12 -11.01 5.54
C GLN A 128 11.27 -12.51 5.79
N PRO A 129 12.49 -13.01 6.05
CA PRO A 129 12.73 -14.42 6.33
C PRO A 129 12.24 -14.83 7.73
N ASN A 130 12.03 -13.87 8.63
CA ASN A 130 11.49 -14.10 9.96
C ASN A 130 10.58 -12.93 10.37
N THR A 131 9.29 -13.20 10.52
CA THR A 131 8.26 -12.18 10.80
C THR A 131 8.37 -11.67 12.24
N SER A 132 8.65 -12.53 13.22
CA SER A 132 8.76 -12.16 14.63
C SER A 132 9.94 -11.20 14.88
N ALA A 133 11.12 -11.50 14.34
CA ALA A 133 12.31 -10.68 14.43
C ALA A 133 12.08 -9.31 13.75
N TRP A 134 11.42 -9.33 12.59
CA TRP A 134 11.04 -8.09 11.92
C TRP A 134 10.06 -7.26 12.77
N LEU A 135 8.96 -7.82 13.27
CA LEU A 135 7.99 -7.09 14.10
C LEU A 135 8.62 -6.52 15.38
N ASN A 136 9.51 -7.27 16.05
CA ASN A 136 10.27 -6.77 17.20
C ASN A 136 11.13 -5.54 16.83
N SER A 137 11.66 -5.48 15.60
CA SER A 137 12.38 -4.28 15.12
C SER A 137 11.46 -3.10 14.78
N GLN A 138 10.15 -3.33 14.62
CA GLN A 138 9.15 -2.31 14.27
C GLN A 138 8.49 -1.65 15.50
N GLY A 139 8.98 -1.94 16.70
CA GLY A 139 8.48 -1.33 17.95
C GLY A 139 7.58 -2.26 18.79
N PHE A 140 7.27 -3.46 18.30
CA PHE A 140 6.71 -4.52 19.14
C PHE A 140 7.79 -5.13 20.03
N THR A 141 7.36 -5.88 21.04
CA THR A 141 8.24 -6.58 21.98
C THR A 141 7.72 -7.99 22.22
N ASN A 142 8.63 -8.92 22.51
CA ASN A 142 8.32 -10.32 22.81
C ASN A 142 7.47 -11.01 21.73
N VAL A 143 7.55 -10.59 20.46
CA VAL A 143 6.97 -11.35 19.37
C VAL A 143 7.75 -12.64 19.25
N GLN A 144 7.08 -13.76 19.49
CA GLN A 144 7.68 -15.08 19.53
C GLN A 144 7.68 -15.70 18.13
N SER A 145 8.75 -16.42 17.84
CA SER A 145 8.86 -17.35 16.72
C SER A 145 8.03 -18.60 17.03
N SER A 146 6.71 -18.50 16.84
CA SER A 146 5.74 -19.52 17.22
C SER A 146 4.38 -19.23 16.60
N HIS A 147 3.45 -20.17 16.73
CA HIS A 147 2.04 -19.97 16.42
C HIS A 147 1.35 -19.02 17.38
N TYR A 148 0.44 -18.23 16.82
CA TYR A 148 -0.48 -17.35 17.53
C TYR A 148 -1.92 -17.68 17.16
N TRP A 149 -2.78 -17.81 18.18
CA TRP A 149 -4.19 -18.11 17.96
C TRP A 149 -4.93 -16.96 17.28
N SER A 150 -5.84 -17.31 16.38
CA SER A 150 -6.92 -16.43 15.96
C SER A 150 -8.25 -16.84 16.60
N SER A 151 -9.23 -15.94 16.58
CA SER A 151 -10.61 -16.21 16.99
C SER A 151 -11.42 -16.97 15.93
N SER A 152 -10.86 -17.15 14.73
CA SER A 152 -11.51 -17.90 13.64
C SER A 152 -11.42 -19.40 13.90
N THR A 153 -12.55 -20.08 13.82
CA THR A 153 -12.68 -21.47 14.25
C THR A 153 -13.78 -22.22 13.51
N THR A 154 -13.53 -23.50 13.25
CA THR A 154 -14.57 -24.48 12.87
C THR A 154 -14.44 -25.68 13.80
N PHE A 155 -14.21 -26.87 13.27
CA PHE A 155 -13.81 -28.03 14.06
C PHE A 155 -12.39 -27.89 14.64
N PHE A 156 -11.55 -27.09 13.98
CA PHE A 156 -10.20 -26.74 14.41
C PHE A 156 -10.05 -25.23 14.52
N ALA A 157 -9.26 -24.77 15.49
CA ALA A 157 -8.93 -23.36 15.62
C ALA A 157 -7.82 -22.97 14.63
N ARG A 158 -7.89 -21.74 14.10
CA ARG A 158 -6.88 -21.23 13.16
C ARG A 158 -5.75 -20.50 13.87
N TYR A 159 -4.56 -20.55 13.30
CA TYR A 159 -3.39 -19.84 13.80
C TYR A 159 -2.61 -19.18 12.65
N VAL A 160 -1.76 -18.23 13.01
CA VAL A 160 -0.70 -17.71 12.14
C VAL A 160 0.64 -17.99 12.81
N ASP A 161 1.56 -18.55 12.04
CA ASP A 161 2.94 -18.76 12.46
C ASP A 161 3.74 -17.46 12.28
N MET A 162 4.22 -16.89 13.38
CA MET A 162 5.02 -15.66 13.36
C MET A 162 6.49 -15.91 13.06
N ASP A 163 6.94 -17.16 12.86
CA ASP A 163 8.21 -17.41 12.21
C ASP A 163 8.17 -16.98 10.75
N TYR A 164 7.39 -17.70 9.96
CA TYR A 164 7.46 -17.63 8.50
C TYR A 164 6.24 -17.00 7.86
N GLY A 165 5.11 -16.93 8.56
CA GLY A 165 3.86 -16.37 8.05
C GLY A 165 2.88 -17.39 7.48
N ASP A 166 3.07 -18.68 7.79
CA ASP A 166 2.12 -19.75 7.47
C ASP A 166 0.80 -19.55 8.21
N VAL A 167 -0.31 -19.92 7.56
CA VAL A 167 -1.65 -19.88 8.14
C VAL A 167 -2.20 -21.29 8.12
N GLY A 168 -2.58 -21.78 9.29
CA GLY A 168 -3.00 -23.18 9.46
C GLY A 168 -4.09 -23.35 10.49
N SER A 169 -4.32 -24.62 10.84
CA SER A 169 -5.28 -25.01 11.88
C SER A 169 -4.67 -26.07 12.79
N SER A 170 -5.11 -26.10 14.04
CA SER A 170 -4.60 -27.02 15.05
C SER A 170 -5.71 -27.46 16.00
N PHE A 171 -5.43 -28.49 16.82
CA PHE A 171 -6.36 -28.92 17.86
C PHE A 171 -6.53 -27.81 18.88
N MET A 172 -7.77 -27.59 19.34
CA MET A 172 -8.07 -26.56 20.33
C MET A 172 -7.38 -26.80 21.69
N THR A 173 -6.85 -28.01 21.91
CA THR A 173 -6.06 -28.41 23.08
C THR A 173 -4.58 -28.02 23.00
N ASP A 174 -4.08 -27.63 21.81
CA ASP A 174 -2.71 -27.18 21.63
C ASP A 174 -2.51 -25.82 22.31
N LYS A 175 -1.27 -25.50 22.70
CA LYS A 175 -0.97 -24.27 23.45
C LYS A 175 -0.16 -23.30 22.60
N TYR A 176 -0.78 -22.18 22.24
CA TYR A 176 -0.15 -21.12 21.43
C TYR A 176 -0.28 -19.75 22.09
N TYR A 177 0.43 -18.76 21.54
CA TYR A 177 0.42 -17.39 22.04
C TYR A 177 -0.88 -16.67 21.69
N VAL A 178 -1.21 -15.69 22.52
CA VAL A 178 -2.36 -14.80 22.39
C VAL A 178 -1.85 -13.38 22.24
N TRP A 179 -2.26 -12.73 21.16
CA TRP A 179 -1.93 -11.34 20.89
C TRP A 179 -3.22 -10.52 20.75
N PRO A 180 -3.64 -9.84 21.83
CA PRO A 180 -4.87 -9.07 21.80
C PRO A 180 -4.78 -7.88 20.84
N VAL A 181 -5.89 -7.65 20.14
CA VAL A 181 -6.08 -6.52 19.25
C VAL A 181 -7.38 -5.80 19.62
N ARG A 182 -7.50 -4.54 19.22
CA ARG A 182 -8.72 -3.76 19.30
C ARG A 182 -8.86 -2.87 18.07
N SER A 183 -10.07 -2.39 17.83
CA SER A 183 -10.35 -1.45 16.75
C SER A 183 -9.66 -0.10 17.03
N GLY A 184 -9.18 0.55 15.97
CA GLY A 184 -8.66 1.92 16.06
C GLY A 184 -9.72 2.93 16.50
N GLN A 185 -9.28 4.07 17.04
CA GLN A 185 -10.16 5.22 17.25
C GLN A 185 -10.72 5.69 15.91
N SER A 186 -12.05 5.67 15.79
CA SER A 186 -12.81 6.00 14.58
C SER A 186 -12.41 7.33 13.94
N GLY A 187 -12.03 7.29 12.66
CA GLY A 187 -12.02 8.46 11.78
C GLY A 187 -10.89 8.48 10.75
N ALA A 188 -11.22 8.13 9.50
CA ALA A 188 -10.44 8.31 8.26
C ALA A 188 -9.39 7.23 7.89
N PHE A 189 -9.88 6.23 7.15
CA PHE A 189 -9.19 5.46 6.10
C PHE A 189 -7.81 4.88 6.40
N GLY A 190 -7.75 3.69 7.00
CA GLY A 190 -6.73 2.70 6.66
C GLY A 190 -6.77 2.45 5.15
N ASN A 191 -5.62 2.58 4.47
CA ASN A 191 -5.56 2.41 3.02
C ASN A 191 -5.91 0.98 2.57
N SER A 192 -5.88 0.00 3.50
CA SER A 192 -6.22 -1.41 3.27
C SER A 192 -7.12 -1.95 4.39
N ALA A 193 -8.43 -1.94 4.18
CA ALA A 193 -9.37 -2.51 5.14
C ALA A 193 -9.26 -4.05 5.22
N ILE A 194 -9.30 -4.59 6.44
CA ILE A 194 -9.34 -6.04 6.68
C ILE A 194 -10.78 -6.54 6.50
N TRP A 195 -10.97 -7.58 5.69
CA TRP A 195 -12.28 -8.21 5.47
C TRP A 195 -12.60 -9.23 6.56
N SER A 196 -13.89 -9.47 6.75
CA SER A 196 -14.34 -10.57 7.61
C SER A 196 -13.98 -11.93 7.00
N THR A 197 -13.97 -12.96 7.83
CA THR A 197 -13.52 -14.30 7.44
C THR A 197 -14.59 -15.13 6.76
N GLY A 198 -15.83 -14.62 6.70
CA GLY A 198 -17.02 -15.37 6.32
C GLY A 198 -17.67 -16.12 7.50
N GLN A 199 -16.98 -16.30 8.64
CA GLN A 199 -17.53 -17.05 9.77
C GLN A 199 -18.77 -16.38 10.37
N THR A 200 -19.91 -17.08 10.32
CA THR A 200 -21.17 -16.64 10.94
C THR A 200 -21.59 -17.46 12.15
N THR A 201 -21.06 -18.67 12.30
CA THR A 201 -21.37 -19.60 13.38
C THR A 201 -20.52 -19.30 14.60
N THR A 202 -21.17 -19.05 15.73
CA THR A 202 -20.53 -18.91 17.04
C THR A 202 -20.34 -20.28 17.67
N TYR A 203 -19.11 -20.60 18.04
CA TYR A 203 -18.72 -21.78 18.80
C TYR A 203 -18.36 -21.44 20.25
N ALA A 204 -17.88 -20.23 20.50
CA ALA A 204 -17.62 -19.71 21.85
C ALA A 204 -17.83 -18.19 21.93
N ALA A 205 -18.10 -17.68 23.14
CA ALA A 205 -18.19 -16.24 23.35
C ALA A 205 -16.85 -15.55 23.04
N GLY A 206 -16.88 -14.49 22.23
CA GLY A 206 -15.68 -13.74 21.82
C GLY A 206 -14.93 -14.34 20.63
N ASP A 207 -15.45 -15.41 20.01
CA ASP A 207 -14.92 -15.94 18.76
C ASP A 207 -15.31 -15.07 17.54
N ASP A 208 -14.77 -15.42 16.38
CA ASP A 208 -14.98 -14.65 15.15
C ASP A 208 -16.43 -14.74 14.64
N GLY A 209 -17.12 -15.86 14.87
CA GLY A 209 -18.54 -15.99 14.55
C GLY A 209 -19.44 -15.09 15.41
N ALA A 210 -19.07 -14.84 16.67
CA ALA A 210 -19.74 -13.89 17.56
C ALA A 210 -19.43 -12.43 17.21
N LEU A 211 -18.17 -12.12 16.91
CA LEU A 211 -17.70 -10.74 16.74
C LEU A 211 -17.78 -10.22 15.29
N LYS A 212 -17.66 -11.11 14.30
CA LYS A 212 -17.74 -10.84 12.84
C LYS A 212 -16.94 -9.61 12.41
N GLN A 213 -15.70 -9.52 12.90
CA GLN A 213 -14.86 -8.34 12.67
C GLN A 213 -14.39 -8.25 11.22
N GLY A 214 -14.09 -7.03 10.78
CA GLY A 214 -13.70 -6.72 9.40
C GLY A 214 -14.86 -6.35 8.49
N VAL A 215 -14.52 -5.94 7.27
CA VAL A 215 -15.50 -5.57 6.24
C VAL A 215 -16.30 -6.81 5.83
N ALA A 216 -17.61 -6.74 6.04
CA ALA A 216 -18.53 -7.81 5.68
C ALA A 216 -18.49 -8.09 4.17
N TRP A 217 -18.66 -9.36 3.80
CA TRP A 217 -18.70 -9.76 2.41
C TRP A 217 -19.95 -9.21 1.72
N PRO A 218 -19.83 -8.71 0.48
CA PRO A 218 -20.99 -8.40 -0.36
C PRO A 218 -21.84 -9.64 -0.61
N ASN A 219 -23.14 -9.44 -0.85
CA ASN A 219 -24.05 -10.48 -1.30
C ASN A 219 -24.71 -10.06 -2.62
N PRO A 220 -24.39 -10.72 -3.75
CA PRO A 220 -23.48 -11.86 -3.88
C PRO A 220 -22.00 -11.45 -3.68
N ARG A 221 -21.15 -12.38 -3.22
CA ARG A 221 -19.70 -12.15 -3.15
C ARG A 221 -19.07 -12.16 -4.55
N PHE A 222 -19.51 -13.08 -5.39
CA PHE A 222 -18.97 -13.30 -6.72
C PHE A 222 -20.03 -13.02 -7.78
N THR A 223 -19.70 -12.19 -8.78
CA THR A 223 -20.54 -11.87 -9.92
C THR A 223 -20.02 -12.58 -11.16
N ASP A 224 -20.87 -13.38 -11.80
CA ASP A 224 -20.58 -13.97 -13.11
C ASP A 224 -20.64 -12.90 -14.21
N ASN A 225 -19.55 -12.73 -14.95
CA ASN A 225 -19.45 -11.73 -16.03
C ASN A 225 -19.92 -12.26 -17.41
N ALA A 226 -20.51 -13.46 -17.47
CA ALA A 226 -20.99 -14.15 -18.68
C ALA A 226 -19.93 -14.34 -19.80
N ASN A 227 -18.64 -14.26 -19.45
CA ASN A 227 -17.51 -14.36 -20.39
C ASN A 227 -16.41 -15.32 -19.87
N ASN A 228 -16.78 -16.30 -19.06
CA ASN A 228 -15.88 -17.23 -18.35
C ASN A 228 -14.95 -16.56 -17.32
N THR A 229 -15.25 -15.32 -16.92
CA THR A 229 -14.64 -14.68 -15.75
C THR A 229 -15.69 -14.42 -14.66
N VAL A 230 -15.20 -14.24 -13.44
CA VAL A 230 -16.00 -13.89 -12.26
C VAL A 230 -15.34 -12.70 -11.56
N THR A 231 -16.15 -11.72 -11.18
CA THR A 231 -15.72 -10.58 -10.36
C THR A 231 -15.94 -10.91 -8.88
N ASP A 232 -14.90 -10.79 -8.06
CA ASP A 232 -15.01 -10.76 -6.60
C ASP A 232 -15.45 -9.37 -6.17
N ASN A 233 -16.70 -9.20 -5.74
CA ASN A 233 -17.25 -7.91 -5.35
C ASN A 233 -16.62 -7.36 -4.05
N LEU A 234 -15.94 -8.21 -3.27
CA LEU A 234 -15.21 -7.78 -2.06
C LEU A 234 -13.95 -7.01 -2.45
N THR A 235 -13.12 -7.58 -3.33
CA THR A 235 -11.81 -7.04 -3.70
C THR A 235 -11.81 -6.28 -5.02
N GLY A 236 -12.87 -6.41 -5.81
CA GLY A 236 -12.95 -5.95 -7.19
C GLY A 236 -12.13 -6.80 -8.17
N LEU A 237 -11.37 -7.80 -7.71
CA LEU A 237 -10.53 -8.63 -8.59
C LEU A 237 -11.38 -9.49 -9.53
N ILE A 238 -10.85 -9.75 -10.72
CA ILE A 238 -11.49 -10.64 -11.71
C ILE A 238 -10.66 -11.92 -11.83
N TRP A 239 -11.34 -13.04 -11.70
CA TRP A 239 -10.77 -14.38 -11.74
C TRP A 239 -11.28 -15.16 -12.94
N THR A 240 -10.50 -16.09 -13.45
CA THR A 240 -11.02 -17.09 -14.40
C THR A 240 -12.03 -17.98 -13.67
N LYS A 241 -13.13 -18.36 -14.33
CA LYS A 241 -14.07 -19.36 -13.76
C LYS A 241 -13.45 -20.74 -13.65
N ASP A 242 -12.66 -21.10 -14.66
CA ASP A 242 -11.95 -22.37 -14.67
C ASP A 242 -10.63 -22.22 -13.92
N ALA A 243 -10.57 -22.84 -12.75
CA ALA A 243 -9.39 -22.90 -11.88
C ALA A 243 -8.56 -24.18 -12.10
N SER A 244 -8.83 -24.97 -13.15
CA SER A 244 -8.10 -26.22 -13.44
C SER A 244 -6.82 -26.04 -14.26
N THR A 245 -6.41 -24.79 -14.53
CA THR A 245 -5.29 -24.45 -15.41
C THR A 245 -5.51 -25.03 -16.82
N PRO A 246 -6.53 -24.57 -17.57
CA PRO A 246 -6.92 -25.16 -18.84
C PRO A 246 -5.89 -24.97 -19.96
N THR A 247 -5.93 -25.83 -20.97
CA THR A 247 -5.16 -25.61 -22.21
C THR A 247 -5.85 -24.54 -23.06
N VAL A 248 -5.10 -23.50 -23.45
CA VAL A 248 -5.60 -22.36 -24.23
C VAL A 248 -4.67 -22.12 -25.41
N GLY A 249 -5.09 -22.52 -26.62
CA GLY A 249 -4.23 -22.42 -27.80
C GLY A 249 -2.91 -23.19 -27.60
N SER A 250 -1.78 -22.49 -27.69
CA SER A 250 -0.44 -23.06 -27.40
C SER A 250 -0.09 -23.13 -25.91
N CYS A 251 -0.86 -22.47 -25.03
CA CYS A 251 -0.63 -22.47 -23.60
C CYS A 251 -1.10 -23.81 -23.02
N THR A 252 -0.14 -24.71 -22.77
CA THR A 252 -0.44 -26.06 -22.29
C THR A 252 -0.90 -26.04 -20.83
N GLY A 253 -2.08 -26.56 -20.56
CA GLY A 253 -2.69 -26.62 -19.22
C GLY A 253 -2.09 -27.68 -18.30
N GLY A 254 -2.77 -27.96 -17.18
CA GLY A 254 -2.33 -28.86 -16.11
C GLY A 254 -1.40 -28.19 -15.10
N THR A 255 -0.97 -28.94 -14.08
CA THR A 255 -0.12 -28.39 -13.02
C THR A 255 1.22 -27.88 -13.56
N LYS A 256 1.78 -26.87 -12.88
CA LYS A 256 3.00 -26.16 -13.28
C LYS A 256 3.96 -26.08 -12.11
N ASN A 257 5.25 -26.23 -12.39
CA ASN A 257 6.26 -25.73 -11.46
C ASN A 257 6.15 -24.20 -11.39
N TRP A 258 6.77 -23.57 -10.40
CA TRP A 258 6.53 -22.15 -10.14
C TRP A 258 6.97 -21.24 -11.30
N LYS A 259 8.06 -21.58 -12.00
CA LYS A 259 8.51 -20.80 -13.16
C LYS A 259 7.59 -20.98 -14.36
N ASP A 260 7.17 -22.20 -14.63
CA ASP A 260 6.21 -22.52 -15.69
C ASP A 260 4.83 -21.91 -15.40
N ALA A 261 4.48 -21.67 -14.14
CA ALA A 261 3.25 -20.98 -13.76
C ALA A 261 3.25 -19.52 -14.22
N LEU A 262 4.37 -18.80 -14.01
CA LEU A 262 4.55 -17.44 -14.51
C LEU A 262 4.54 -17.41 -16.05
N ASP A 263 5.23 -18.37 -16.68
CA ASP A 263 5.29 -18.47 -18.15
C ASP A 263 3.92 -18.83 -18.76
N TYR A 264 3.13 -19.67 -18.09
CA TYR A 264 1.76 -19.99 -18.48
C TYR A 264 0.89 -18.73 -18.49
N VAL A 265 0.98 -17.88 -17.46
CA VAL A 265 0.24 -16.61 -17.43
C VAL A 265 0.71 -15.64 -18.52
N ALA A 266 2.01 -15.53 -18.76
CA ALA A 266 2.54 -14.73 -19.88
C ALA A 266 2.04 -15.24 -21.25
N CYS A 267 1.90 -16.57 -21.40
CA CYS A 267 1.29 -17.18 -22.57
C CYS A 267 -0.19 -16.81 -22.71
N LEU A 268 -0.98 -16.87 -21.63
CA LEU A 268 -2.39 -16.46 -21.64
C LEU A 268 -2.56 -15.01 -22.11
N ASN A 269 -1.68 -14.11 -21.67
CA ASN A 269 -1.69 -12.71 -22.10
C ASN A 269 -1.37 -12.57 -23.60
N SER A 270 -0.40 -13.33 -24.10
CA SER A 270 -0.06 -13.35 -25.52
C SER A 270 -1.19 -13.92 -26.38
N ALA A 271 -1.96 -14.86 -25.83
CA ALA A 271 -3.13 -15.46 -26.47
C ALA A 271 -4.41 -14.62 -26.35
N ILE A 272 -4.37 -13.46 -25.69
CA ILE A 272 -5.55 -12.61 -25.41
C ILE A 272 -6.67 -13.44 -24.76
N TYR A 273 -6.29 -14.27 -23.77
CA TYR A 273 -7.21 -15.23 -23.16
C TYR A 273 -8.42 -14.51 -22.54
N LEU A 274 -9.62 -14.95 -22.93
CA LEU A 274 -10.91 -14.35 -22.56
C LEU A 274 -11.03 -12.85 -22.91
N GLY A 275 -10.27 -12.37 -23.90
CA GLY A 275 -10.28 -10.97 -24.31
C GLY A 275 -9.33 -10.05 -23.52
N TYR A 276 -8.48 -10.62 -22.66
CA TYR A 276 -7.62 -9.85 -21.74
C TYR A 276 -6.15 -10.19 -21.89
N THR A 277 -5.28 -9.22 -21.56
CA THR A 277 -3.82 -9.29 -21.71
C THR A 277 -3.06 -8.93 -20.43
N ASP A 278 -3.79 -8.76 -19.33
CA ASP A 278 -3.32 -8.31 -18.01
C ASP A 278 -3.55 -9.36 -16.91
N TRP A 279 -3.62 -10.64 -17.29
CA TRP A 279 -3.60 -11.74 -16.33
C TRP A 279 -2.26 -11.78 -15.59
N ARG A 280 -2.30 -12.10 -14.30
CA ARG A 280 -1.14 -12.35 -13.45
C ARG A 280 -1.36 -13.57 -12.56
N LEU A 281 -0.27 -14.12 -12.06
CA LEU A 281 -0.32 -15.05 -10.94
C LEU A 281 -0.60 -14.23 -9.66
N PRO A 282 -1.65 -14.54 -8.89
CA PRO A 282 -2.01 -13.76 -7.70
C PRO A 282 -0.88 -13.78 -6.68
N ASN A 283 -0.65 -12.67 -5.98
CA ASN A 283 0.21 -12.72 -4.80
C ASN A 283 -0.48 -13.45 -3.63
N ARG A 284 0.27 -13.77 -2.56
CA ARG A 284 -0.29 -14.54 -1.44
C ARG A 284 -1.51 -13.88 -0.78
N LYS A 285 -1.60 -12.54 -0.77
CA LYS A 285 -2.73 -11.80 -0.18
C LYS A 285 -3.97 -11.85 -1.07
N GLU A 286 -3.82 -11.74 -2.39
CA GLU A 286 -4.89 -11.90 -3.38
C GLU A 286 -5.48 -13.31 -3.37
N LEU A 287 -4.62 -14.33 -3.28
CA LEU A 287 -5.09 -15.70 -3.22
C LEU A 287 -5.70 -16.04 -1.85
N PHE A 288 -5.13 -15.52 -0.76
CA PHE A 288 -5.66 -15.67 0.59
C PHE A 288 -7.05 -15.02 0.75
N SER A 289 -7.31 -13.89 0.08
CA SER A 289 -8.62 -13.25 0.18
C SER A 289 -9.75 -14.13 -0.32
N MET A 290 -9.49 -15.10 -1.19
CA MET A 290 -10.48 -16.06 -1.70
C MET A 290 -10.96 -17.07 -0.65
N VAL A 291 -10.25 -17.23 0.47
CA VAL A 291 -10.56 -18.23 1.49
C VAL A 291 -11.80 -17.84 2.29
N ASP A 292 -12.78 -18.75 2.36
CA ASP A 292 -13.89 -18.74 3.31
C ASP A 292 -13.56 -19.63 4.49
N TRP A 293 -13.45 -19.02 5.67
CA TRP A 293 -13.11 -19.73 6.90
C TRP A 293 -14.33 -20.31 7.60
N SER A 294 -15.55 -20.06 7.09
CA SER A 294 -16.79 -20.61 7.62
C SER A 294 -17.11 -22.02 7.12
N ILE A 295 -16.42 -22.46 6.07
CA ILE A 295 -16.65 -23.75 5.41
C ILE A 295 -15.37 -24.56 5.37
N ASP A 296 -15.51 -25.88 5.51
CA ASP A 296 -14.37 -26.79 5.53
C ASP A 296 -13.92 -27.21 4.11
N ASP A 297 -14.70 -26.90 3.05
CA ASP A 297 -14.34 -27.13 1.65
C ASP A 297 -14.95 -26.08 0.70
N LEU A 298 -14.10 -25.26 0.10
CA LEU A 298 -14.47 -24.26 -0.92
C LEU A 298 -14.86 -24.88 -2.27
N SER A 299 -14.63 -26.19 -2.46
CA SER A 299 -15.06 -27.04 -3.60
C SER A 299 -14.74 -26.55 -5.02
N VAL A 300 -13.84 -25.58 -5.21
CA VAL A 300 -13.36 -25.19 -6.55
C VAL A 300 -12.43 -26.27 -7.13
N GLN A 301 -11.55 -26.83 -6.29
CA GLN A 301 -10.73 -28.02 -6.51
C GLN A 301 -9.90 -28.26 -5.25
N SER A 302 -9.83 -29.51 -4.77
CA SER A 302 -9.13 -29.84 -3.52
C SER A 302 -7.60 -29.87 -3.70
N LYS A 303 -6.98 -28.70 -3.92
CA LYS A 303 -5.60 -28.55 -4.40
C LYS A 303 -4.91 -27.29 -3.88
N LEU A 304 -3.58 -27.31 -3.94
CA LEU A 304 -2.73 -26.14 -3.76
C LEU A 304 -2.65 -25.33 -5.05
N TYR A 305 -2.74 -24.02 -4.90
CA TYR A 305 -2.60 -23.02 -5.95
C TYR A 305 -1.37 -22.17 -5.69
N TRP A 306 -0.55 -21.99 -6.72
CA TRP A 306 0.62 -21.12 -6.63
C TRP A 306 0.22 -19.67 -6.44
N SER A 307 0.95 -18.97 -5.57
CA SER A 307 1.03 -17.52 -5.59
C SER A 307 2.33 -17.06 -6.26
N SER A 308 2.38 -15.78 -6.65
CA SER A 308 3.58 -15.11 -7.16
C SER A 308 4.56 -14.70 -6.07
N THR A 309 4.24 -14.92 -4.79
CA THR A 309 5.11 -14.53 -3.67
C THR A 309 6.16 -15.61 -3.40
N THR A 310 7.44 -15.26 -3.50
CA THR A 310 8.56 -16.16 -3.13
C THR A 310 8.64 -16.33 -1.62
N TYR A 311 9.09 -17.49 -1.14
CA TYR A 311 9.30 -17.71 0.28
C TYR A 311 10.63 -17.10 0.74
N ALA A 312 10.59 -16.02 1.52
CA ALA A 312 11.78 -15.23 1.83
C ALA A 312 12.85 -15.97 2.67
N TYR A 313 12.43 -16.91 3.53
CA TYR A 313 13.36 -17.73 4.31
C TYR A 313 14.14 -18.72 3.42
N ASN A 314 13.48 -19.32 2.43
CA ASN A 314 14.10 -20.20 1.44
C ASN A 314 13.56 -19.90 0.04
N THR A 315 14.35 -19.17 -0.75
CA THR A 315 13.97 -18.67 -2.07
C THR A 315 13.81 -19.77 -3.14
N SER A 316 14.20 -21.00 -2.81
CA SER A 316 13.87 -22.19 -3.60
C SER A 316 12.40 -22.59 -3.47
N GLY A 317 11.68 -22.02 -2.50
CA GLY A 317 10.25 -22.18 -2.31
C GLY A 317 9.45 -20.93 -2.70
N ALA A 318 8.15 -21.12 -2.89
CA ALA A 318 7.16 -20.07 -3.06
C ALA A 318 5.92 -20.37 -2.23
N TRP A 319 5.12 -19.35 -1.96
CA TRP A 319 3.87 -19.50 -1.23
C TRP A 319 2.76 -20.04 -2.13
N GLY A 320 1.87 -20.81 -1.54
CA GLY A 320 0.61 -21.21 -2.15
C GLY A 320 -0.50 -21.35 -1.13
N VAL A 321 -1.73 -21.42 -1.63
CA VAL A 321 -2.92 -21.60 -0.80
C VAL A 321 -3.56 -22.94 -1.16
N ASN A 322 -3.77 -23.77 -0.15
CA ASN A 322 -4.58 -24.96 -0.26
C ASN A 322 -6.03 -24.55 -0.05
N MET A 323 -6.85 -24.63 -1.10
CA MET A 323 -8.24 -24.19 -1.04
C MET A 323 -9.08 -25.03 -0.06
N PRO A 324 -8.88 -26.36 0.01
CA PRO A 324 -9.28 -27.14 1.18
C PRO A 324 -8.65 -26.60 2.46
N TYR A 325 -9.48 -26.28 3.45
CA TYR A 325 -9.07 -25.87 4.79
C TYR A 325 -8.39 -24.49 4.89
N GLY A 326 -8.12 -23.82 3.76
CA GLY A 326 -7.56 -22.46 3.72
C GLY A 326 -6.08 -22.36 4.06
N HIS A 327 -5.35 -23.48 4.13
CA HIS A 327 -3.95 -23.48 4.58
C HIS A 327 -3.06 -22.68 3.63
N VAL A 328 -2.35 -21.69 4.16
CA VAL A 328 -1.35 -20.89 3.44
C VAL A 328 0.02 -21.37 3.85
N GLY A 329 0.81 -21.86 2.90
CA GLY A 329 2.14 -22.39 3.21
C GLY A 329 3.10 -22.32 2.03
N SER A 330 4.36 -22.64 2.29
CA SER A 330 5.39 -22.70 1.26
C SER A 330 5.55 -24.09 0.65
N ALA A 331 5.97 -24.14 -0.62
CA ALA A 331 6.36 -25.37 -1.30
C ALA A 331 7.56 -25.11 -2.22
N LEU A 332 8.36 -26.15 -2.50
CA LEU A 332 9.50 -26.05 -3.41
C LEU A 332 9.04 -25.67 -4.83
N LYS A 333 9.73 -24.70 -5.45
CA LYS A 333 9.41 -24.19 -6.79
C LYS A 333 9.50 -25.27 -7.88
N SER A 334 10.19 -26.38 -7.62
CA SER A 334 10.27 -27.55 -8.52
C SER A 334 9.01 -28.42 -8.53
N ASN A 335 8.14 -28.30 -7.53
CA ASN A 335 6.90 -29.08 -7.45
C ASN A 335 5.84 -28.50 -8.38
N SER A 336 4.94 -29.35 -8.89
CA SER A 336 3.88 -28.92 -9.80
C SER A 336 2.54 -28.75 -9.10
N TYR A 337 1.97 -27.55 -9.16
CA TYR A 337 0.65 -27.21 -8.60
C TYR A 337 -0.20 -26.38 -9.57
N TYR A 338 -1.43 -26.07 -9.19
CA TYR A 338 -2.35 -25.35 -10.06
C TYR A 338 -2.06 -23.85 -10.11
N VAL A 339 -2.48 -23.25 -11.21
CA VAL A 339 -2.41 -21.82 -11.48
C VAL A 339 -3.83 -21.29 -11.65
N TRP A 340 -4.18 -20.28 -10.86
CA TRP A 340 -5.44 -19.56 -10.99
C TRP A 340 -5.14 -18.10 -11.34
N PRO A 341 -5.21 -17.72 -12.62
CA PRO A 341 -4.92 -16.36 -13.03
C PRO A 341 -5.94 -15.37 -12.46
N VAL A 342 -5.42 -14.26 -11.98
CA VAL A 342 -6.20 -13.11 -11.53
C VAL A 342 -5.87 -11.90 -12.39
N ARG A 343 -6.79 -10.96 -12.50
CA ARG A 343 -6.55 -9.64 -13.03
C ARG A 343 -7.26 -8.60 -12.17
N SER A 344 -6.93 -7.34 -12.41
CA SER A 344 -7.58 -6.23 -11.73
C SER A 344 -9.04 -6.07 -12.22
N GLY A 345 -9.91 -5.54 -11.37
CA GLY A 345 -11.30 -5.24 -11.73
C GLY A 345 -11.45 -4.24 -12.88
N GLN A 346 -12.54 -4.36 -13.65
CA GLN A 346 -12.86 -3.44 -14.76
C GLN A 346 -13.49 -2.10 -14.32
N SER A 347 -13.51 -1.78 -13.04
CA SER A 347 -14.15 -0.57 -12.54
C SER A 347 -13.62 -0.20 -11.16
N GLY A 348 -12.79 0.84 -11.13
CA GLY A 348 -12.15 1.36 -9.93
C GLY A 348 -10.71 1.68 -10.25
N SER A 349 -10.38 2.96 -10.28
CA SER A 349 -9.07 3.55 -10.53
C SER A 349 -7.90 2.61 -10.18
N PHE A 350 -7.01 2.29 -11.14
CA PHE A 350 -5.59 2.14 -10.78
C PHE A 350 -5.24 3.37 -9.98
N GLY A 351 -4.66 3.12 -8.82
CA GLY A 351 -4.55 4.14 -7.80
C GLY A 351 -3.95 5.45 -8.31
N ASN A 352 -4.20 6.53 -7.58
CA ASN A 352 -3.82 7.85 -8.04
C ASN A 352 -2.30 7.93 -8.22
N LEU A 353 -1.86 8.47 -9.36
CA LEU A 353 -0.50 8.97 -9.52
C LEU A 353 -0.48 10.39 -8.97
N VAL A 354 0.25 10.58 -7.88
CA VAL A 354 0.44 11.87 -7.21
C VAL A 354 1.86 12.33 -7.49
N ILE A 355 1.99 13.52 -8.07
CA ILE A 355 3.27 14.17 -8.34
C ILE A 355 3.52 15.26 -7.32
N SER A 356 4.62 15.13 -6.58
CA SER A 356 5.14 16.20 -5.72
C SER A 356 6.34 16.89 -6.38
N LYS A 357 6.60 18.14 -6.00
CA LYS A 357 7.83 18.84 -6.36
C LYS A 357 8.58 19.24 -5.11
N ALA A 358 9.90 19.15 -5.17
CA ALA A 358 10.79 19.52 -4.08
C ALA A 358 11.99 20.34 -4.58
N GLY A 359 12.78 20.84 -3.64
CA GLY A 359 13.99 21.63 -3.92
C GLY A 359 13.74 23.14 -3.91
N THR A 360 14.78 23.89 -4.25
CA THR A 360 14.79 25.36 -4.18
C THR A 360 14.33 26.04 -5.47
N GLY A 361 14.42 25.34 -6.61
CA GLY A 361 14.05 25.83 -7.92
C GLY A 361 12.61 25.47 -8.30
N THR A 362 12.23 25.79 -9.54
CA THR A 362 10.88 25.51 -10.06
C THR A 362 10.91 24.77 -11.39
N GLY A 363 9.83 24.07 -11.69
CA GLY A 363 9.68 23.28 -12.90
C GLY A 363 8.27 22.72 -13.03
N THR A 364 7.99 22.10 -14.16
CA THR A 364 6.75 21.37 -14.43
C THR A 364 7.06 19.89 -14.63
N VAL A 365 6.05 19.06 -14.33
CA VAL A 365 6.09 17.62 -14.66
C VAL A 365 4.86 17.31 -15.49
N THR A 366 5.05 16.69 -16.64
CA THR A 366 3.97 16.27 -17.55
C THR A 366 4.02 14.77 -17.79
N SER A 367 2.87 14.13 -18.00
CA SER A 367 2.81 12.73 -18.46
C SER A 367 2.56 12.65 -19.96
N ALA A 368 3.08 11.60 -20.61
CA ALA A 368 2.94 11.39 -22.06
C ALA A 368 1.49 11.16 -22.52
N ASP A 369 0.61 10.71 -21.63
CA ASP A 369 -0.83 10.55 -21.86
C ASP A 369 -1.64 11.84 -21.61
N GLY A 370 -0.97 12.93 -21.20
CA GLY A 370 -1.56 14.24 -20.96
C GLY A 370 -2.38 14.39 -19.68
N LYS A 371 -2.52 13.33 -18.86
CA LYS A 371 -3.33 13.38 -17.63
C LYS A 371 -2.69 14.16 -16.49
N ILE A 372 -1.36 14.18 -16.44
CA ILE A 372 -0.57 14.99 -15.50
C ILE A 372 -0.01 16.20 -16.25
N ASN A 373 -0.29 17.38 -15.70
CA ASN A 373 0.43 18.60 -16.00
C ASN A 373 0.60 19.36 -14.70
N CYS A 374 1.59 18.90 -13.92
CA CYS A 374 1.88 19.41 -12.60
C CYS A 374 2.60 20.76 -12.70
N GLY A 375 1.94 21.75 -13.30
CA GLY A 375 1.95 23.16 -12.93
C GLY A 375 0.62 23.57 -12.27
N SER A 376 -0.47 22.87 -12.61
CA SER A 376 -1.83 23.04 -12.05
C SER A 376 -2.48 21.73 -11.62
N THR A 377 -2.19 20.61 -12.30
CA THR A 377 -2.82 19.30 -12.06
C THR A 377 -1.75 18.26 -11.74
N CYS A 378 -1.57 17.98 -10.46
CA CYS A 378 -0.52 17.09 -9.95
C CYS A 378 -1.03 15.70 -9.56
N THR A 379 -2.29 15.40 -9.79
CA THR A 379 -2.89 14.10 -9.48
C THR A 379 -3.70 13.61 -10.66
N ALA A 380 -3.55 12.33 -11.01
CA ALA A 380 -4.36 11.68 -12.04
C ALA A 380 -4.73 10.26 -11.62
N SER A 381 -5.94 9.87 -11.99
CA SER A 381 -6.47 8.51 -11.82
C SER A 381 -6.23 7.72 -13.11
N TYR A 382 -5.75 6.50 -12.95
CA TYR A 382 -5.48 5.58 -14.04
C TYR A 382 -6.49 4.42 -14.00
N THR A 383 -6.71 3.72 -15.10
CA THR A 383 -7.65 2.59 -15.22
C THR A 383 -7.00 1.43 -15.99
N PRO A 384 -7.52 0.19 -15.92
CA PRO A 384 -6.95 -0.94 -16.66
C PRO A 384 -6.92 -0.76 -18.17
N SER A 385 -7.77 0.12 -18.69
CA SER A 385 -7.81 0.53 -20.09
C SER A 385 -6.77 1.57 -20.46
N ASP A 386 -6.13 2.23 -19.49
CA ASP A 386 -5.04 3.16 -19.73
C ASP A 386 -3.73 2.40 -19.87
N ALA A 387 -2.81 2.89 -20.71
CA ALA A 387 -1.52 2.27 -20.93
C ALA A 387 -0.82 1.94 -19.60
N THR A 388 -0.34 0.70 -19.47
CA THR A 388 0.26 0.14 -18.26
C THR A 388 1.54 0.86 -17.81
N SER A 389 2.12 1.72 -18.65
CA SER A 389 3.27 2.56 -18.34
C SER A 389 3.02 4.04 -18.69
N VAL A 390 3.31 4.91 -17.72
CA VAL A 390 3.18 6.36 -17.82
C VAL A 390 4.59 6.95 -17.85
N THR A 391 4.95 7.60 -18.95
CA THR A 391 6.23 8.32 -19.02
C THR A 391 6.03 9.75 -18.55
N LEU A 392 6.65 10.09 -17.43
CA LEU A 392 6.75 11.45 -16.87
C LEU A 392 7.96 12.17 -17.47
N THR A 393 7.80 13.46 -17.71
CA THR A 393 8.87 14.36 -18.16
C THR A 393 8.92 15.59 -17.25
N ALA A 394 10.08 15.82 -16.63
CA ALA A 394 10.37 17.03 -15.85
C ALA A 394 11.01 18.09 -16.75
N THR A 395 10.45 19.30 -16.73
CA THR A 395 10.97 20.47 -17.44
C THR A 395 11.24 21.58 -16.44
N ALA A 396 12.51 21.93 -16.25
CA ALA A 396 12.89 23.02 -15.37
C ALA A 396 12.54 24.37 -16.03
N VAL A 397 12.07 25.34 -15.22
CA VAL A 397 11.90 26.73 -15.68
C VAL A 397 13.28 27.40 -15.79
N SER A 398 13.40 28.45 -16.61
CA SER A 398 14.64 29.25 -16.71
C SER A 398 15.17 29.66 -15.32
N GLY A 399 16.47 29.49 -15.12
CA GLY A 399 17.12 29.70 -13.81
C GLY A 399 17.05 28.51 -12.86
N SER A 400 16.43 27.39 -13.25
CA SER A 400 16.40 26.15 -12.48
C SER A 400 16.96 24.96 -13.28
N THR A 401 17.38 23.93 -12.57
CA THR A 401 17.79 22.62 -13.07
C THR A 401 17.01 21.52 -12.37
N PHE A 402 16.58 20.52 -13.13
CA PHE A 402 16.08 19.27 -12.57
C PHE A 402 17.26 18.46 -12.04
N THR A 403 17.15 17.97 -10.79
CA THR A 403 18.23 17.25 -10.12
C THR A 403 17.94 15.77 -9.88
N GLY A 404 16.69 15.33 -10.01
CA GLY A 404 16.33 13.91 -9.93
C GLY A 404 14.91 13.61 -9.45
N TRP A 405 14.53 12.36 -9.66
CA TRP A 405 13.27 11.74 -9.21
C TRP A 405 13.47 10.98 -7.90
N SER A 406 12.44 10.95 -7.06
CA SER A 406 12.33 10.07 -5.88
C SER A 406 10.91 9.55 -5.66
N GLY A 407 10.75 8.55 -4.80
CA GLY A 407 9.48 7.86 -4.55
C GLY A 407 9.35 6.61 -5.42
N ASP A 408 8.17 6.40 -6.02
CA ASP A 408 7.85 5.26 -6.89
C ASP A 408 8.58 5.27 -8.24
N CYS A 409 9.37 6.31 -8.52
CA CYS A 409 10.28 6.39 -9.64
C CYS A 409 11.55 7.13 -9.23
N THR A 410 12.71 6.68 -9.70
CA THR A 410 14.02 7.20 -9.31
C THR A 410 14.91 7.39 -10.52
N GLY A 411 15.90 8.29 -10.42
CA GLY A 411 16.87 8.55 -11.47
C GLY A 411 17.12 10.04 -11.70
N MET A 412 18.15 10.35 -12.47
CA MET A 412 18.56 11.73 -12.77
C MET A 412 18.18 12.18 -14.19
N THR A 413 17.66 11.27 -15.01
CA THR A 413 17.15 11.61 -16.34
C THR A 413 15.89 12.47 -16.23
N SER A 414 15.71 13.42 -17.13
CA SER A 414 14.52 14.29 -17.15
C SER A 414 13.22 13.50 -17.40
N THR A 415 13.30 12.28 -17.90
CA THR A 415 12.18 11.35 -18.04
C THR A 415 12.20 10.26 -16.98
N CYS A 416 11.02 9.80 -16.60
CA CYS A 416 10.79 8.74 -15.62
C CYS A 416 9.61 7.87 -16.09
N MET A 417 9.77 6.55 -16.13
CA MET A 417 8.68 5.64 -16.51
C MET A 417 8.06 5.02 -15.24
N VAL A 418 6.75 5.18 -15.09
CA VAL A 418 5.97 4.66 -13.96
C VAL A 418 4.99 3.61 -14.47
N THR A 419 5.09 2.38 -13.97
CA THR A 419 4.11 1.34 -14.27
C THR A 419 2.93 1.49 -13.30
N MET A 420 1.75 1.82 -13.82
CA MET A 420 0.56 2.08 -13.00
C MET A 420 -0.15 0.77 -12.66
N LEU A 421 0.31 0.11 -11.59
CA LEU A 421 -0.27 -1.11 -11.06
C LEU A 421 -0.94 -0.95 -9.67
N ALA A 422 -0.77 0.22 -9.05
CA ALA A 422 -1.36 0.65 -7.78
C ALA A 422 -1.29 2.20 -7.69
N SER A 423 -1.69 2.81 -6.56
CA SER A 423 -1.40 4.24 -6.31
C SER A 423 0.10 4.48 -6.24
N LYS A 424 0.56 5.57 -6.84
CA LYS A 424 1.99 5.89 -6.97
C LYS A 424 2.26 7.34 -6.56
N ASN A 425 3.35 7.56 -5.85
CA ASN A 425 3.83 8.87 -5.43
C ASN A 425 5.23 9.12 -6.00
N VAL A 426 5.36 10.12 -6.86
CA VAL A 426 6.64 10.47 -7.48
C VAL A 426 6.97 11.93 -7.18
N THR A 427 8.20 12.19 -6.75
CA THR A 427 8.68 13.54 -6.46
C THR A 427 9.75 13.95 -7.47
N ALA A 428 9.55 15.11 -8.12
CA ALA A 428 10.56 15.76 -8.96
C ALA A 428 11.30 16.85 -8.18
N THR A 429 12.62 16.81 -8.15
CA THR A 429 13.41 17.84 -7.47
C THR A 429 13.99 18.84 -8.47
N PHE A 430 13.77 20.13 -8.22
CA PHE A 430 14.32 21.24 -8.99
C PHE A 430 15.13 22.16 -8.06
N ASN A 431 16.31 22.59 -8.49
CA ASN A 431 17.15 23.55 -7.77
C ASN A 431 17.56 24.69 -8.69
N TYR A 432 17.79 25.90 -8.16
CA TYR A 432 18.28 27.01 -8.97
C TYR A 432 19.65 26.69 -9.59
N THR A 433 19.87 27.09 -10.85
CA THR A 433 21.17 26.92 -11.58
C THR A 433 22.30 27.74 -10.96
N SER A 434 21.96 28.79 -10.20
CA SER A 434 22.89 29.57 -9.39
C SER A 434 22.16 30.18 -8.21
N LEU A 435 22.83 30.32 -7.06
CA LEU A 435 22.30 31.08 -5.93
C LEU A 435 21.95 32.50 -6.39
N ARG A 436 20.71 32.93 -6.15
CA ARG A 436 20.22 34.27 -6.52
C ARG A 436 21.10 35.38 -5.91
N PHE A 437 21.63 35.16 -4.71
CA PHE A 437 22.51 36.11 -4.04
C PHE A 437 23.95 35.60 -4.08
N LYS A 438 24.81 36.31 -4.81
CA LYS A 438 26.25 36.06 -4.87
C LYS A 438 26.95 36.90 -3.81
N ASP A 439 27.76 36.25 -2.97
CA ASP A 439 28.67 36.92 -2.05
C ASP A 439 29.81 37.61 -2.81
N ASN A 440 29.99 38.91 -2.59
CA ASN A 440 31.04 39.70 -3.23
C ASN A 440 32.37 39.71 -2.44
N GLY A 441 32.38 39.15 -1.22
CA GLY A 441 33.58 39.12 -0.37
C GLY A 441 33.89 40.44 0.36
N ASP A 442 33.06 41.47 0.17
CA ASP A 442 33.20 42.82 0.73
C ASP A 442 32.07 43.16 1.72
N GLN A 443 31.44 42.13 2.31
CA GLN A 443 30.22 42.24 3.13
C GLN A 443 28.98 42.70 2.36
N THR A 444 28.99 42.64 1.03
CA THR A 444 27.81 42.81 0.19
C THR A 444 27.39 41.50 -0.51
N LEU A 445 26.14 41.47 -0.96
CA LEU A 445 25.54 40.41 -1.77
C LEU A 445 24.98 41.02 -3.05
N THR A 446 25.34 40.48 -4.22
CA THR A 446 24.71 40.82 -5.50
C THR A 446 23.52 39.90 -5.76
N ASP A 447 22.33 40.47 -5.94
CA ASP A 447 21.20 39.77 -6.56
C ASP A 447 21.50 39.62 -8.06
N THR A 448 21.82 38.40 -8.49
CA THR A 448 22.22 38.10 -9.87
C THR A 448 21.07 38.24 -10.88
N ILE A 449 19.82 38.40 -10.40
CA ILE A 449 18.64 38.64 -11.24
C ILE A 449 18.43 40.14 -11.46
N THR A 450 18.52 40.95 -10.40
CA THR A 450 18.21 42.40 -10.47
C THR A 450 19.43 43.28 -10.67
N GLY A 451 20.64 42.75 -10.43
CA GLY A 451 21.89 43.51 -10.39
C GLY A 451 22.05 44.39 -9.15
N LEU A 452 21.10 44.36 -8.22
CA LEU A 452 21.17 45.15 -6.98
C LEU A 452 22.20 44.55 -6.03
N VAL A 453 22.94 45.43 -5.35
CA VAL A 453 23.90 45.09 -4.31
C VAL A 453 23.30 45.42 -2.95
N TRP A 454 23.34 44.46 -2.04
CA TRP A 454 22.78 44.55 -0.69
C TRP A 454 23.90 44.45 0.34
N ALA A 455 23.85 45.25 1.40
CA ALA A 455 24.69 45.01 2.57
C ALA A 455 24.24 43.72 3.27
N LYS A 456 25.19 42.88 3.70
CA LYS A 456 24.87 41.65 4.46
C LYS A 456 24.27 41.95 5.84
N ASP A 457 24.69 43.05 6.46
CA ASP A 457 24.15 43.51 7.72
C ASP A 457 22.93 44.41 7.49
N ALA A 458 21.74 43.86 7.71
CA ALA A 458 20.48 44.59 7.66
C ALA A 458 20.19 45.39 8.95
N GLY A 459 21.04 45.28 9.98
CA GLY A 459 20.85 45.85 11.32
C GLY A 459 21.11 47.35 11.44
N THR A 460 21.29 48.08 10.32
CA THR A 460 21.60 49.52 10.29
C THR A 460 22.81 49.86 11.19
N PRO A 461 24.04 49.47 10.82
CA PRO A 461 25.21 49.63 11.67
C PRO A 461 25.60 51.10 11.89
N THR A 462 26.23 51.43 13.01
CA THR A 462 26.79 52.79 13.17
C THR A 462 28.09 52.92 12.38
N VAL A 463 28.15 53.84 11.42
CA VAL A 463 29.30 54.04 10.51
C VAL A 463 29.76 55.49 10.58
N GLY A 464 30.90 55.74 11.23
CA GLY A 464 31.38 57.10 11.46
C GLY A 464 30.34 57.93 12.24
N SER A 465 29.89 59.05 11.66
CA SER A 465 28.82 59.89 12.23
C SER A 465 27.40 59.38 11.92
N CYS A 466 27.25 58.35 11.08
CA CYS A 466 25.95 57.80 10.71
C CYS A 466 25.47 56.85 11.81
N THR A 467 24.65 57.35 12.72
CA THR A 467 24.10 56.54 13.82
C THR A 467 23.11 55.51 13.31
N GLY A 468 23.28 54.25 13.73
CA GLY A 468 22.41 53.13 13.38
C GLY A 468 21.04 53.10 14.08
N GLY A 469 20.38 51.94 14.06
CA GLY A 469 19.15 51.64 14.81
C GLY A 469 17.84 51.93 14.05
N THR A 470 16.71 51.70 14.72
CA THR A 470 15.35 51.87 14.16
C THR A 470 15.10 53.32 13.75
N LYS A 471 14.57 53.51 12.54
CA LYS A 471 14.35 54.83 11.94
C LYS A 471 12.93 54.95 11.39
N ASN A 472 12.37 56.15 11.45
CA ASN A 472 11.20 56.49 10.65
C ASN A 472 11.61 56.67 9.17
N TRP A 473 10.62 56.83 8.29
CA TRP A 473 10.86 56.94 6.84
C TRP A 473 11.90 58.00 6.46
N GLN A 474 11.73 59.24 6.94
CA GLN A 474 12.64 60.34 6.60
C GLN A 474 14.06 60.09 7.14
N ALA A 475 14.17 59.65 8.40
CA ALA A 475 15.46 59.32 9.00
C ALA A 475 16.15 58.15 8.29
N GLY A 476 15.41 57.23 7.68
CA GLY A 476 15.94 56.16 6.84
C GLY A 476 16.58 56.68 5.55
N LEU A 477 15.94 57.65 4.88
CA LEU A 477 16.50 58.33 3.71
C LEU A 477 17.76 59.13 4.07
N ASP A 478 17.71 59.89 5.16
CA ASP A 478 18.84 60.68 5.64
C ASP A 478 20.03 59.79 6.02
N TYR A 479 19.75 58.62 6.61
CA TYR A 479 20.76 57.63 6.94
C TYR A 479 21.42 57.03 5.69
N ALA A 480 20.65 56.71 4.64
CA ALA A 480 21.22 56.24 3.38
C ALA A 480 22.14 57.30 2.73
N MET A 481 21.74 58.57 2.74
CA MET A 481 22.59 59.68 2.27
C MET A 481 23.87 59.84 3.10
N CYS A 482 23.77 59.64 4.41
CA CYS A 482 24.93 59.64 5.30
C CYS A 482 25.91 58.51 4.95
N LEU A 483 25.41 57.28 4.72
CA LEU A 483 26.25 56.14 4.31
C LEU A 483 26.97 56.40 2.98
N ASN A 484 26.33 57.08 2.04
CA ASN A 484 26.95 57.47 0.77
C ASN A 484 28.09 58.46 0.96
N THR A 485 27.90 59.45 1.85
CA THR A 485 28.94 60.40 2.22
C THR A 485 30.12 59.70 2.91
N ALA A 486 29.82 58.73 3.78
CA ALA A 486 30.80 57.94 4.51
C ALA A 486 31.48 56.84 3.66
N LYS A 487 31.05 56.64 2.41
CA LYS A 487 31.51 55.55 1.53
C LYS A 487 31.40 54.17 2.20
N TYR A 488 30.26 53.88 2.83
CA TYR A 488 30.06 52.62 3.53
C TYR A 488 30.29 51.43 2.61
N LEU A 489 31.15 50.50 3.03
CA LEU A 489 31.65 49.35 2.24
C LEU A 489 32.25 49.72 0.87
N GLY A 490 32.70 50.97 0.69
CA GLY A 490 33.27 51.46 -0.57
C GLY A 490 32.26 51.94 -1.61
N TYR A 491 30.95 51.92 -1.30
CA TYR A 491 29.87 52.35 -2.20
C TYR A 491 29.34 53.74 -1.84
N THR A 492 28.80 54.44 -2.83
CA THR A 492 28.29 55.83 -2.71
C THR A 492 26.84 55.99 -3.17
N ASP A 493 26.13 54.89 -3.41
CA ASP A 493 24.80 54.84 -4.02
C ASP A 493 23.78 54.00 -3.23
N TRP A 494 24.02 53.82 -1.92
CA TRP A 494 23.05 53.26 -0.99
C TRP A 494 21.73 54.03 -1.02
N ARG A 495 20.62 53.29 -1.10
CA ARG A 495 19.26 53.84 -1.04
C ARG A 495 18.34 52.91 -0.26
N VAL A 496 17.25 53.47 0.26
CA VAL A 496 16.15 52.67 0.81
C VAL A 496 15.49 51.92 -0.36
N PRO A 497 15.28 50.60 -0.28
CA PRO A 497 14.65 49.83 -1.34
C PRO A 497 13.22 50.30 -1.64
N THR A 498 12.83 50.23 -2.91
CA THR A 498 11.44 50.40 -3.34
C THR A 498 10.77 49.02 -3.43
N ILE A 499 9.46 48.96 -3.14
CA ILE A 499 8.64 47.74 -3.32
C ILE A 499 8.24 47.61 -4.79
#